data_AF-A0A969GJF7-F1
#
_entry.id   AF-A0A969GJF7-F1
#
_cell.length_a   1.000
_cell.length_b   1.000
_cell.length_c   1.000
_cell.angle_alpha   90.00
_cell.angle_beta   90.00
_cell.angle_gamma   90.00
#
_symmetry.space_group_name_H-M   'P 1'
#
loop_
_entity.id
_entity.type
_entity.pdbx_description
1 polymer ?
#
loop_
_entity_poly.entity_id
_entity_poly.type
_entity_poly.pdbx_seq_one_letter_code
_entity_poly.pdbx_strand_id
1 'polypeptide(L)'
;MALLAIMCVHMLDMTRWMLNLGWPQRISSSGGILIDKASKANITDTQTATFDFPDFPVIWQHRSYGHPPDPQYPWGMTIYGDKGTLKAGVMSYDFIPMDKNDKPIHKDVTYEFEQYPIDRTEKDLERHVAPAIRGHMRDLLRCIDNRSRPVADIEEGHISSASCILWAPSPHPFSLVRCWWGPTRCSARCKCPNCGTRYTVPVFTIIDFGANPELKGALLGGQINVASCTSCGAGGALNAPLLVNDPENQFLGVYAPADPRSGDAGRQKIIGELTQTLMRKLPKEERRGYMLQAKQFLDWQHFMEAIWGTEGVTPEMLRRQRDQGELLQRLMGLANDPSALKIAVERGLSLVDREFFSLLEQFMMMARSQGQAESAQALNKIRTYLLDSTETGKQVKAQQERIRGILGGINASTTREEMLSIVVDNWKTEDGEQVVGALAMAAAPLLDYQFLMLLADRIDQAEEDEQEQLESLREFLLEIQEEVAASQQQRQQASFQHVQALLQEVLQSNDTLATLQAHADDVDELFLSALAANIQAAEEKKATAAARRMRTIYQQALSVMQENLPAELRFLNELVSAPDQATTRRLLQENRALVTKEFLEALTPLEEEMREAGREEIANRIKSVRGQVALMV
;
A
#
# COMPACT_ATOMS: atom_id res chain seq x y z
N MET A 1 -16.20 -10.47 -2.62
CA MET A 1 -16.07 -9.45 -3.69
C MET A 1 -16.40 -9.94 -5.11
N ALA A 2 -16.35 -11.25 -5.43
CA ALA A 2 -16.33 -11.71 -6.83
C ALA A 2 -17.68 -11.76 -7.60
N LEU A 3 -18.83 -12.12 -7.01
CA LEU A 3 -20.04 -12.39 -7.82
C LEU A 3 -20.77 -11.14 -8.34
N LEU A 4 -20.87 -10.08 -7.54
CA LEU A 4 -21.58 -8.85 -7.94
C LEU A 4 -20.83 -8.04 -9.00
N ALA A 5 -19.50 -8.09 -8.96
CA ALA A 5 -18.61 -7.37 -9.86
C ALA A 5 -18.47 -8.06 -11.23
N ILE A 6 -18.68 -9.37 -11.34
CA ILE A 6 -18.46 -10.09 -12.62
C ILE A 6 -19.68 -9.91 -13.54
N MET A 7 -20.90 -10.24 -13.11
CA MET A 7 -22.08 -10.21 -14.00
C MET A 7 -22.52 -8.79 -14.41
N CYS A 8 -22.43 -7.81 -13.50
CA CYS A 8 -22.77 -6.43 -13.80
C CYS A 8 -21.84 -5.85 -14.90
N VAL A 9 -20.53 -6.12 -14.80
CA VAL A 9 -19.55 -5.67 -15.80
C VAL A 9 -19.90 -6.22 -17.17
N HIS A 10 -20.23 -7.52 -17.28
CA HIS A 10 -20.60 -8.11 -18.57
C HIS A 10 -21.86 -7.48 -19.17
N MET A 11 -22.90 -7.23 -18.38
CA MET A 11 -24.15 -6.64 -18.89
C MET A 11 -23.96 -5.17 -19.27
N LEU A 12 -23.19 -4.42 -18.49
CA LEU A 12 -22.86 -3.02 -18.78
C LEU A 12 -21.99 -2.92 -20.03
N ASP A 13 -20.98 -3.77 -20.15
CA ASP A 13 -20.08 -3.84 -21.30
C ASP A 13 -20.84 -4.15 -22.59
N MET A 14 -21.72 -5.16 -22.56
CA MET A 14 -22.61 -5.46 -23.69
C MET A 14 -23.47 -4.25 -24.10
N THR A 15 -24.04 -3.54 -23.12
CA THR A 15 -24.87 -2.35 -23.37
C THR A 15 -24.05 -1.22 -23.99
N ARG A 16 -22.85 -0.95 -23.44
CA ARG A 16 -21.92 0.07 -23.93
C ARG A 16 -21.47 -0.24 -25.34
N TRP A 17 -21.06 -1.47 -25.60
CA TRP A 17 -20.60 -1.90 -26.92
C TRP A 17 -21.71 -1.79 -27.96
N MET A 18 -22.91 -2.27 -27.67
CA MET A 18 -24.03 -2.25 -28.63
C MET A 18 -24.50 -0.83 -28.97
N LEU A 19 -24.40 0.09 -28.02
CA LEU A 19 -24.78 1.50 -28.18
C LEU A 19 -23.60 2.43 -28.48
N ASN A 20 -22.39 1.88 -28.61
CA ASN A 20 -21.14 2.61 -28.82
C ASN A 20 -20.92 3.75 -27.79
N LEU A 21 -21.06 3.42 -26.50
CA LEU A 21 -20.96 4.37 -25.39
C LEU A 21 -19.54 4.42 -24.80
N GLY A 22 -19.00 5.64 -24.65
CA GLY A 22 -17.74 5.93 -23.94
C GLY A 22 -17.92 5.97 -22.43
N TRP A 23 -17.17 6.79 -21.69
CA TRP A 23 -17.30 6.89 -20.23
C TRP A 23 -18.68 7.41 -19.77
N PRO A 24 -19.27 6.86 -18.70
CA PRO A 24 -20.38 7.53 -18.02
C PRO A 24 -19.90 8.84 -17.39
N GLN A 25 -20.74 9.87 -17.42
CA GLN A 25 -20.45 11.17 -16.80
C GLN A 25 -20.59 11.12 -15.27
N ARG A 26 -21.45 10.23 -14.77
CA ARG A 26 -21.72 10.03 -13.34
C ARG A 26 -22.24 8.62 -13.11
N ILE A 27 -21.96 8.04 -11.94
CA ILE A 27 -22.41 6.69 -11.56
C ILE A 27 -22.97 6.73 -10.15
N SER A 28 -24.28 6.61 -9.95
CA SER A 28 -24.88 6.58 -8.60
C SER A 28 -25.33 5.18 -8.17
N SER A 29 -25.39 4.86 -6.88
CA SER A 29 -25.90 3.55 -6.42
C SER A 29 -26.41 3.45 -4.99
N SER A 30 -27.70 3.19 -4.81
CA SER A 30 -28.24 2.82 -3.50
C SER A 30 -28.29 1.30 -3.33
N GLY A 31 -27.88 0.81 -2.17
CA GLY A 31 -27.95 -0.62 -1.87
C GLY A 31 -27.39 -0.97 -0.49
N GLY A 32 -27.52 -2.23 -0.10
CA GLY A 32 -27.09 -2.74 1.19
C GLY A 32 -27.30 -4.24 1.30
N ILE A 33 -26.98 -4.78 2.48
CA ILE A 33 -27.46 -6.08 2.93
C ILE A 33 -28.75 -5.81 3.73
N LEU A 34 -29.90 -5.97 3.08
CA LEU A 34 -31.20 -5.63 3.66
C LEU A 34 -31.97 -6.86 4.14
N ILE A 35 -31.73 -8.03 3.53
CA ILE A 35 -32.46 -9.27 3.75
C ILE A 35 -31.59 -10.29 4.50
N ASP A 36 -30.44 -10.68 3.95
CA ASP A 36 -29.61 -11.75 4.51
C ASP A 36 -28.51 -11.20 5.42
N LYS A 37 -28.92 -10.62 6.55
CA LYS A 37 -28.00 -9.98 7.52
C LYS A 37 -27.09 -10.94 8.27
N ALA A 38 -27.39 -12.23 8.26
CA ALA A 38 -26.56 -13.27 8.87
C ALA A 38 -25.50 -13.82 7.92
N SER A 39 -25.52 -13.40 6.64
CA SER A 39 -24.55 -13.83 5.65
C SER A 39 -23.14 -13.42 6.02
N LYS A 40 -22.19 -14.35 5.85
CA LYS A 40 -20.75 -14.02 5.89
C LYS A 40 -20.34 -13.14 4.70
N ALA A 41 -21.17 -13.07 3.66
CA ALA A 41 -20.86 -12.32 2.46
C ALA A 41 -21.03 -10.82 2.72
N ASN A 42 -19.96 -10.06 2.50
CA ASN A 42 -19.95 -8.59 2.63
C ASN A 42 -20.38 -7.86 1.35
N ILE A 43 -21.11 -8.55 0.45
CA ILE A 43 -21.65 -7.99 -0.80
C ILE A 43 -23.13 -7.65 -0.63
N THR A 44 -23.61 -6.62 -1.32
CA THR A 44 -25.01 -6.20 -1.26
C THR A 44 -25.96 -7.26 -1.77
N ASP A 45 -27.07 -7.48 -1.06
CA ASP A 45 -28.17 -8.34 -1.52
C ASP A 45 -29.24 -7.56 -2.29
N THR A 46 -29.27 -6.24 -2.12
CA THR A 46 -30.19 -5.29 -2.74
C THR A 46 -29.39 -4.10 -3.26
N GLN A 47 -29.48 -3.80 -4.55
CA GLN A 47 -28.79 -2.63 -5.09
C GLN A 47 -29.42 -2.10 -6.38
N THR A 48 -29.46 -0.79 -6.53
CA THR A 48 -29.80 -0.10 -7.78
C THR A 48 -28.67 0.86 -8.10
N ALA A 49 -28.13 0.79 -9.32
CA ALA A 49 -27.11 1.70 -9.81
C ALA A 49 -27.57 2.41 -11.08
N THR A 50 -27.18 3.68 -11.25
CA THR A 50 -27.49 4.49 -12.43
C THR A 50 -26.20 5.05 -13.01
N PHE A 51 -25.91 4.72 -14.26
CA PHE A 51 -24.81 5.24 -15.05
C PHE A 51 -25.36 6.32 -15.99
N ASP A 52 -25.06 7.59 -15.70
CA ASP A 52 -25.51 8.72 -16.50
C ASP A 52 -24.61 8.88 -17.73
N PHE A 53 -25.16 8.68 -18.92
CA PHE A 53 -24.55 9.05 -20.20
C PHE A 53 -25.15 10.38 -20.69
N PRO A 54 -24.53 11.07 -21.68
CA PRO A 54 -25.00 12.37 -22.13
C PRO A 54 -26.49 12.44 -22.49
N ASP A 55 -27.02 11.38 -23.12
CA ASP A 55 -28.37 11.37 -23.68
C ASP A 55 -29.40 10.60 -22.85
N PHE A 56 -28.96 9.59 -22.08
CA PHE A 56 -29.84 8.75 -21.26
C PHE A 56 -29.11 8.05 -20.12
N PRO A 57 -29.82 7.69 -19.03
CA PRO A 57 -29.26 6.85 -17.98
C PRO A 57 -29.34 5.37 -18.35
N VAL A 58 -28.33 4.60 -17.95
CA VAL A 58 -28.38 3.13 -17.89
C VAL A 58 -28.58 2.72 -16.44
N ILE A 59 -29.61 1.92 -16.15
CA ILE A 59 -29.98 1.54 -14.79
C ILE A 59 -29.72 0.04 -14.59
N TRP A 60 -28.89 -0.28 -13.60
CA TRP A 60 -28.65 -1.62 -13.10
C TRP A 60 -29.51 -1.86 -11.85
N GLN A 61 -30.19 -3.00 -11.79
CA GLN A 61 -30.92 -3.44 -10.61
C GLN A 61 -30.49 -4.86 -10.23
N HIS A 62 -30.04 -5.01 -8.99
CA HIS A 62 -29.57 -6.26 -8.42
C HIS A 62 -30.39 -6.63 -7.19
N ARG A 63 -30.87 -7.87 -7.15
CA ARG A 63 -31.45 -8.50 -5.97
C ARG A 63 -31.04 -9.97 -5.93
N SER A 64 -30.50 -10.45 -4.83
CA SER A 64 -30.19 -11.88 -4.62
C SER A 64 -31.37 -12.67 -4.03
N TYR A 65 -32.53 -12.03 -3.89
CA TYR A 65 -33.74 -12.59 -3.29
C TYR A 65 -34.99 -12.26 -4.12
N GLY A 66 -36.01 -13.11 -3.98
CA GLY A 66 -37.28 -12.97 -4.69
C GLY A 66 -37.19 -13.32 -6.18
N HIS A 67 -38.33 -13.26 -6.86
CA HIS A 67 -38.39 -13.52 -8.30
C HIS A 67 -37.93 -12.29 -9.12
N PRO A 68 -37.22 -12.50 -10.25
CA PRO A 68 -36.86 -11.42 -11.17
C PRO A 68 -38.12 -10.76 -11.75
N PRO A 69 -38.09 -9.44 -12.05
CA PRO A 69 -39.25 -8.76 -12.63
C PRO A 69 -39.63 -9.31 -14.01
N ASP A 70 -38.63 -9.75 -14.78
CA ASP A 70 -38.81 -10.50 -16.02
C ASP A 70 -38.17 -11.89 -15.87
N PRO A 71 -38.97 -12.95 -15.67
CA PRO A 71 -38.46 -14.32 -15.53
C PRO A 71 -37.78 -14.88 -16.76
N GLN A 72 -38.05 -14.35 -17.96
CA GLN A 72 -37.37 -14.77 -19.19
C GLN A 72 -35.98 -14.16 -19.30
N TYR A 73 -35.77 -13.00 -18.67
CA TYR A 73 -34.52 -12.25 -18.71
C TYR A 73 -34.01 -11.93 -17.29
N PRO A 74 -33.65 -12.95 -16.49
CA PRO A 74 -33.16 -12.75 -15.12
C PRO A 74 -31.82 -12.02 -15.07
N TRP A 75 -31.00 -12.19 -16.11
CA TRP A 75 -29.76 -11.45 -16.36
C TRP A 75 -29.76 -10.98 -17.80
N GLY A 76 -29.87 -9.67 -18.01
CA GLY A 76 -29.93 -9.10 -19.34
C GLY A 76 -30.05 -7.58 -19.35
N MET A 77 -30.06 -7.02 -20.54
CA MET A 77 -30.38 -5.61 -20.77
C MET A 77 -31.76 -5.47 -21.41
N THR A 78 -32.42 -4.36 -21.14
CA THR A 78 -33.61 -3.95 -21.88
C THR A 78 -33.41 -2.52 -22.37
N ILE A 79 -33.56 -2.33 -23.68
CA ILE A 79 -33.46 -1.03 -24.33
C ILE A 79 -34.85 -0.65 -24.81
N TYR A 80 -35.32 0.51 -24.35
CA TYR A 80 -36.58 1.10 -24.78
C TYR A 80 -36.30 2.19 -25.81
N GLY A 81 -36.61 1.91 -27.08
CA GLY A 81 -36.44 2.84 -28.18
C GLY A 81 -37.77 3.33 -28.74
N ASP A 82 -37.69 4.31 -29.64
CA ASP A 82 -38.84 4.85 -30.38
C ASP A 82 -39.44 3.84 -31.37
N LYS A 83 -38.65 2.90 -31.88
CA LYS A 83 -39.07 1.85 -32.83
C LYS A 83 -39.49 0.54 -32.16
N GLY A 84 -39.17 0.32 -30.90
CA GLY A 84 -39.40 -0.96 -30.24
C GLY A 84 -38.65 -1.12 -28.93
N THR A 85 -38.93 -2.23 -28.25
CA THR A 85 -38.20 -2.68 -27.06
C THR A 85 -37.30 -3.85 -27.44
N LEU A 86 -35.99 -3.74 -27.19
CA LEU A 86 -35.07 -4.87 -27.28
C LEU A 86 -34.81 -5.41 -25.88
N LYS A 87 -35.05 -6.71 -25.68
CA LYS A 87 -34.63 -7.46 -24.50
C LYS A 87 -33.54 -8.43 -24.93
N ALA A 88 -32.41 -8.45 -24.23
CA ALA A 88 -31.31 -9.34 -24.56
C ALA A 88 -30.69 -9.91 -23.29
N GLY A 89 -30.51 -11.23 -23.26
CA GLY A 89 -29.83 -11.96 -22.21
C GLY A 89 -28.85 -12.96 -22.79
N VAL A 90 -28.22 -13.76 -21.92
CA VAL A 90 -27.21 -14.73 -22.36
C VAL A 90 -27.77 -15.92 -23.15
N MET A 91 -29.08 -16.18 -23.03
CA MET A 91 -29.75 -17.33 -23.66
C MET A 91 -30.54 -16.97 -24.93
N SER A 92 -30.92 -15.71 -25.11
CA SER A 92 -31.77 -15.27 -26.23
C SER A 92 -31.87 -13.74 -26.29
N TYR A 93 -32.45 -13.23 -27.38
CA TYR A 93 -32.99 -11.87 -27.42
C TYR A 93 -34.36 -11.81 -28.09
N ASP A 94 -35.14 -10.81 -27.70
CA ASP A 94 -36.44 -10.46 -28.26
C ASP A 94 -36.45 -8.98 -28.67
N PHE A 95 -36.81 -8.69 -29.91
CA PHE A 95 -37.15 -7.34 -30.36
C PHE A 95 -38.65 -7.24 -30.58
N ILE A 96 -39.30 -6.36 -29.82
CA ILE A 96 -40.73 -6.10 -29.84
C ILE A 96 -40.96 -4.75 -30.51
N PRO A 97 -41.41 -4.70 -31.78
CA PRO A 97 -41.62 -3.44 -32.48
C PRO A 97 -42.78 -2.63 -31.90
N MET A 98 -42.70 -1.30 -32.00
CA MET A 98 -43.79 -0.39 -31.63
C MET A 98 -44.93 -0.39 -32.65
N ASP A 99 -44.61 -0.56 -33.94
CA ASP A 99 -45.62 -0.73 -34.98
C ASP A 99 -46.27 -2.11 -34.88
N LYS A 100 -47.60 -2.14 -34.72
CA LYS A 100 -48.38 -3.37 -34.60
C LYS A 100 -48.36 -4.23 -35.87
N ASN A 101 -47.94 -3.67 -37.00
CA ASN A 101 -47.83 -4.38 -38.26
C ASN A 101 -46.49 -5.13 -38.41
N ASP A 102 -45.48 -4.75 -37.62
CA ASP A 102 -44.18 -5.40 -37.63
C ASP A 102 -44.19 -6.65 -36.74
N LYS A 103 -43.47 -7.69 -37.18
CA LYS A 103 -43.41 -8.96 -36.44
C LYS A 103 -42.31 -8.89 -35.37
N PRO A 104 -42.59 -9.33 -34.12
CA PRO A 104 -41.54 -9.53 -33.13
C PRO A 104 -40.46 -10.49 -33.63
N ILE A 105 -39.22 -10.22 -33.26
CA ILE A 105 -38.06 -11.05 -33.59
C ILE A 105 -37.61 -11.74 -32.32
N HIS A 106 -37.52 -13.06 -32.35
CA HIS A 106 -36.94 -13.86 -31.28
C HIS A 106 -35.74 -14.64 -31.83
N LYS A 107 -34.65 -14.71 -31.07
CA LYS A 107 -33.52 -15.56 -31.42
C LYS A 107 -32.89 -16.17 -30.18
N ASP A 108 -32.80 -17.49 -30.17
CA ASP A 108 -32.07 -18.25 -29.15
C ASP A 108 -30.55 -18.14 -29.29
N VAL A 109 -29.85 -18.45 -28.21
CA VAL A 109 -28.40 -18.62 -28.19
C VAL A 109 -27.98 -19.62 -29.26
N THR A 110 -26.97 -19.23 -30.02
CA THR A 110 -26.44 -20.08 -31.09
C THR A 110 -25.47 -21.08 -30.46
N TYR A 111 -25.68 -22.37 -30.70
CA TYR A 111 -24.72 -23.41 -30.34
C TYR A 111 -23.99 -23.92 -31.59
N GLU A 112 -22.68 -24.09 -31.50
CA GLU A 112 -21.84 -24.52 -32.63
C GLU A 112 -21.50 -26.02 -32.58
N PHE A 113 -22.39 -26.85 -32.04
CA PHE A 113 -22.11 -28.28 -31.77
C PHE A 113 -21.81 -29.12 -33.01
N GLU A 114 -22.24 -28.70 -34.20
CA GLU A 114 -21.90 -29.38 -35.45
C GLU A 114 -20.44 -29.12 -35.85
N GLN A 115 -19.93 -27.91 -35.59
CA GLN A 115 -18.55 -27.53 -35.88
C GLN A 115 -17.60 -27.98 -34.77
N TYR A 116 -18.06 -27.93 -33.52
CA TYR A 116 -17.30 -28.31 -32.32
C TYR A 116 -18.10 -29.32 -31.48
N PRO A 117 -18.09 -30.61 -31.85
CA PRO A 117 -18.86 -31.64 -31.12
C PRO A 117 -18.46 -31.80 -29.65
N ILE A 118 -17.21 -31.50 -29.31
CA ILE A 118 -16.68 -31.58 -27.94
C ILE A 118 -17.43 -30.67 -26.96
N ASP A 119 -17.98 -29.55 -27.43
CA ASP A 119 -18.75 -28.61 -26.60
C ASP A 119 -20.00 -29.26 -25.98
N ARG A 120 -20.48 -30.39 -26.54
CA ARG A 120 -21.60 -31.16 -25.97
C ARG A 120 -21.20 -31.90 -24.69
N THR A 121 -19.95 -32.32 -24.57
CA THR A 121 -19.50 -33.30 -23.57
C THR A 121 -18.45 -32.77 -22.61
N GLU A 122 -17.77 -31.66 -22.95
CA GLU A 122 -16.81 -31.03 -22.05
C GLU A 122 -17.50 -30.61 -20.75
N LYS A 123 -16.93 -31.03 -19.62
CA LYS A 123 -17.54 -30.93 -18.30
C LYS A 123 -17.39 -29.53 -17.73
N ASP A 124 -16.25 -28.91 -17.96
CA ASP A 124 -15.89 -27.60 -17.37
C ASP A 124 -16.22 -26.43 -18.32
N LEU A 125 -16.92 -26.70 -19.43
CA LEU A 125 -17.31 -25.69 -20.42
C LEU A 125 -18.71 -25.11 -20.14
N GLU A 126 -18.77 -23.80 -19.99
CA GLU A 126 -20.04 -23.06 -20.07
C GLU A 126 -20.52 -22.98 -21.53
N ARG A 127 -21.36 -23.95 -21.93
CA ARG A 127 -21.75 -24.18 -23.32
C ARG A 127 -22.37 -22.98 -24.04
N HIS A 128 -23.14 -22.17 -23.32
CA HIS A 128 -23.89 -21.06 -23.89
C HIS A 128 -23.01 -19.84 -24.22
N VAL A 129 -21.84 -19.71 -23.58
CA VAL A 129 -20.87 -18.64 -23.88
C VAL A 129 -19.74 -19.08 -24.81
N ALA A 130 -19.54 -20.38 -25.00
CA ALA A 130 -18.43 -20.93 -25.79
C ALA A 130 -18.32 -20.32 -27.20
N PRO A 131 -19.42 -20.12 -27.97
CA PRO A 131 -19.36 -19.47 -29.28
C PRO A 131 -18.88 -18.01 -29.23
N ALA A 132 -19.33 -17.25 -28.23
CA ALA A 132 -18.91 -15.85 -28.05
C ALA A 132 -17.42 -15.76 -27.68
N ILE A 133 -16.97 -16.58 -26.72
CA ILE A 133 -15.55 -16.65 -26.30
C ILE A 133 -14.67 -17.02 -27.50
N ARG A 134 -15.08 -18.03 -28.28
CA ARG A 134 -14.37 -18.43 -29.50
C ARG A 134 -14.27 -17.30 -30.51
N GLY A 135 -15.35 -16.52 -30.67
CA GLY A 135 -15.35 -15.30 -31.48
C GLY A 135 -14.28 -14.30 -31.04
N HIS A 136 -14.25 -13.96 -29.75
CA HIS A 136 -13.25 -13.04 -29.18
C HIS A 136 -11.82 -13.58 -29.33
N MET A 137 -11.58 -14.87 -29.09
CA MET A 137 -10.25 -15.48 -29.26
C MET A 137 -9.79 -15.42 -30.72
N ARG A 138 -10.68 -15.71 -31.68
CA ARG A 138 -10.36 -15.60 -33.11
C ARG A 138 -10.09 -14.16 -33.53
N ASP A 139 -10.83 -13.20 -32.97
CA ASP A 139 -10.58 -11.78 -33.20
C ASP A 139 -9.21 -11.35 -32.67
N LEU A 140 -8.86 -11.76 -31.45
CA LEU A 140 -7.56 -11.49 -30.83
C LEU A 140 -6.41 -12.03 -31.69
N LEU A 141 -6.47 -13.30 -32.12
CA LEU A 141 -5.44 -13.91 -32.96
C LEU A 141 -5.29 -13.17 -34.30
N ARG A 142 -6.42 -12.82 -34.94
CA ARG A 142 -6.41 -12.06 -36.18
C ARG A 142 -5.79 -10.67 -36.00
N CYS A 143 -6.06 -10.02 -34.86
CA CYS A 143 -5.50 -8.71 -34.54
C CYS A 143 -3.99 -8.77 -34.30
N ILE A 144 -3.49 -9.86 -33.71
CA ILE A 144 -2.05 -10.13 -33.58
C ILE A 144 -1.40 -10.26 -34.96
N ASP A 145 -2.00 -11.07 -35.85
CA ASP A 145 -1.48 -11.30 -37.20
C ASP A 145 -1.45 -10.01 -38.04
N ASN A 146 -2.53 -9.22 -37.98
CA ASN A 146 -2.70 -8.03 -38.80
C ASN A 146 -2.22 -6.73 -38.14
N ARG A 147 -1.77 -6.77 -36.88
CA ARG A 147 -1.46 -5.61 -36.05
C ARG A 147 -2.60 -4.58 -35.96
N SER A 148 -3.83 -5.06 -35.78
CA SER A 148 -5.03 -4.24 -35.65
C SER A 148 -5.55 -4.20 -34.20
N ARG A 149 -6.50 -3.29 -33.92
CA ARG A 149 -7.17 -3.17 -32.62
C ARG A 149 -8.26 -4.25 -32.47
N PRO A 150 -8.29 -5.02 -31.37
CA PRO A 150 -9.38 -5.96 -31.08
C PRO A 150 -10.73 -5.26 -30.90
N VAL A 151 -11.83 -5.99 -31.12
CA VAL A 151 -13.19 -5.48 -30.91
C VAL A 151 -13.46 -5.12 -29.44
N ALA A 152 -12.87 -5.89 -28.51
CA ALA A 152 -12.91 -5.63 -27.07
C ALA A 152 -11.47 -5.49 -26.57
N ASP A 153 -10.93 -4.28 -26.66
CA ASP A 153 -9.56 -4.01 -26.25
C ASP A 153 -9.46 -3.61 -24.77
N ILE A 154 -8.24 -3.29 -24.33
CA ILE A 154 -7.98 -2.95 -22.94
C ILE A 154 -8.71 -1.68 -22.48
N GLU A 155 -8.97 -0.74 -23.39
CA GLU A 155 -9.69 0.49 -23.05
C GLU A 155 -11.15 0.15 -22.72
N GLU A 156 -11.85 -0.62 -23.56
CA GLU A 156 -13.24 -1.01 -23.28
C GLU A 156 -13.37 -1.81 -21.98
N GLY A 157 -12.49 -2.80 -21.80
CA GLY A 157 -12.44 -3.58 -20.57
C GLY A 157 -12.17 -2.69 -19.34
N HIS A 158 -11.25 -1.73 -19.46
CA HIS A 158 -10.94 -0.79 -18.40
C HIS A 158 -12.14 0.08 -18.04
N ILE A 159 -12.83 0.67 -19.03
CA ILE A 159 -13.95 1.57 -18.76
C ILE A 159 -15.10 0.82 -18.09
N SER A 160 -15.48 -0.36 -18.59
CA SER A 160 -16.56 -1.16 -18.00
C SER A 160 -16.21 -1.61 -16.58
N SER A 161 -14.97 -2.08 -16.37
CA SER A 161 -14.50 -2.54 -15.05
C SER A 161 -14.40 -1.39 -14.05
N ALA A 162 -13.79 -0.27 -14.45
CA ALA A 162 -13.65 0.92 -13.64
C ALA A 162 -15.02 1.51 -13.30
N SER A 163 -15.98 1.51 -14.23
CA SER A 163 -17.35 1.97 -13.96
C SER A 163 -18.04 1.15 -12.87
N CYS A 164 -17.85 -0.17 -12.87
CA CYS A 164 -18.41 -1.06 -11.84
C CYS A 164 -17.63 -1.02 -10.51
N ILE A 165 -16.29 -0.83 -10.53
CA ILE A 165 -15.50 -0.60 -9.31
C ILE A 165 -15.86 0.76 -8.70
N LEU A 166 -16.06 1.75 -9.55
CA LEU A 166 -16.56 3.07 -9.19
C LEU A 166 -17.99 3.03 -8.65
N TRP A 167 -18.59 1.85 -8.50
CA TRP A 167 -19.93 1.63 -7.97
C TRP A 167 -19.92 0.79 -6.68
N ALA A 168 -18.94 -0.09 -6.46
CA ALA A 168 -18.91 -1.02 -5.34
C ALA A 168 -19.13 -0.32 -3.98
N PRO A 169 -20.10 -0.77 -3.17
CA PRO A 169 -20.42 -0.17 -1.89
C PRO A 169 -19.33 -0.49 -0.86
N SER A 170 -19.02 0.49 -0.02
CA SER A 170 -18.29 0.28 1.24
C SER A 170 -19.17 -0.56 2.19
N PRO A 171 -18.63 -1.34 3.14
CA PRO A 171 -19.40 -2.22 4.04
C PRO A 171 -20.31 -1.49 5.06
N HIS A 172 -20.73 -0.25 4.78
CA HIS A 172 -21.63 0.52 5.64
C HIS A 172 -23.02 0.62 5.00
N PRO A 173 -24.09 0.33 5.76
CA PRO A 173 -25.42 0.08 5.23
C PRO A 173 -26.19 1.40 5.00
N PHE A 174 -25.73 2.30 4.14
CA PHE A 174 -26.56 3.43 3.69
C PHE A 174 -26.27 3.82 2.23
N SER A 175 -27.36 4.21 1.56
CA SER A 175 -27.46 4.59 0.15
C SER A 175 -26.33 5.50 -0.34
N LEU A 176 -25.40 4.96 -1.13
CA LEU A 176 -24.38 5.75 -1.79
C LEU A 176 -24.77 6.05 -3.24
N VAL A 177 -25.65 7.04 -3.44
CA VAL A 177 -25.60 7.78 -4.72
C VAL A 177 -24.13 8.22 -4.89
N ARG A 178 -23.31 7.47 -5.63
CA ARG A 178 -22.00 7.88 -6.13
C ARG A 178 -22.16 8.93 -7.25
N CYS A 179 -22.97 9.95 -6.99
CA CYS A 179 -22.31 11.24 -6.96
C CYS A 179 -21.20 11.05 -5.93
N TRP A 180 -19.99 10.66 -6.33
CA TRP A 180 -18.87 11.07 -5.52
C TRP A 180 -19.04 12.59 -5.44
N TRP A 181 -19.54 13.11 -4.31
CA TRP A 181 -18.71 13.47 -3.16
C TRP A 181 -17.22 13.64 -3.46
N GLY A 182 -16.87 14.07 -4.69
CA GLY A 182 -15.73 14.91 -4.84
C GLY A 182 -15.97 16.08 -3.88
N PRO A 183 -14.94 16.52 -3.15
CA PRO A 183 -14.95 17.86 -2.59
C PRO A 183 -15.45 18.79 -3.68
N THR A 184 -16.19 19.83 -3.35
CA THR A 184 -16.65 20.76 -4.39
C THR A 184 -15.39 21.35 -5.04
N ARG A 185 -14.95 20.76 -6.16
CA ARG A 185 -13.66 21.02 -6.80
C ARG A 185 -13.88 22.15 -7.77
N CYS A 186 -13.55 23.36 -7.33
CA CYS A 186 -13.44 24.49 -8.22
C CYS A 186 -12.05 24.46 -8.85
N SER A 187 -11.94 24.88 -10.11
CA SER A 187 -10.64 25.04 -10.74
C SER A 187 -10.13 26.46 -10.51
N ALA A 188 -9.00 26.63 -9.83
CA ALA A 188 -8.34 27.92 -9.73
C ALA A 188 -7.36 28.10 -10.88
N ARG A 189 -7.43 29.25 -11.56
CA ARG A 189 -6.45 29.63 -12.58
C ARG A 189 -5.28 30.34 -11.91
N CYS A 190 -4.13 29.69 -11.89
CA CYS A 190 -2.92 30.16 -11.23
C CYS A 190 -1.92 30.70 -12.27
N LYS A 191 -1.11 31.68 -11.86
CA LYS A 191 0.08 32.12 -12.58
C LYS A 191 1.27 31.85 -11.67
N CYS A 192 2.24 31.05 -12.13
CA CYS A 192 3.43 30.76 -11.35
C CYS A 192 4.20 32.07 -11.07
N PRO A 193 4.53 32.40 -9.82
CA PRO A 193 5.30 33.60 -9.49
C PRO A 193 6.76 33.48 -9.96
N ASN A 194 7.29 32.27 -10.07
CA ASN A 194 8.68 32.01 -10.44
C ASN A 194 8.91 32.10 -11.97
N CYS A 195 8.15 31.33 -12.76
CA CYS A 195 8.36 31.25 -14.22
C CYS A 195 7.25 31.92 -15.06
N GLY A 196 6.18 32.42 -14.45
CA GLY A 196 5.08 33.07 -15.15
C GLY A 196 4.10 32.14 -15.89
N THR A 197 4.36 30.83 -15.94
CA THR A 197 3.47 29.83 -16.56
C THR A 197 2.08 29.86 -15.93
N ARG A 198 1.05 29.90 -16.78
CA ARG A 198 -0.35 29.84 -16.35
C ARG A 198 -0.84 28.40 -16.39
N TYR A 199 -1.47 27.96 -15.33
CA TYR A 199 -1.98 26.60 -15.20
C TYR A 199 -3.21 26.58 -14.31
N THR A 200 -3.95 25.48 -14.34
CA THR A 200 -5.20 25.33 -13.59
C THR A 200 -5.02 24.24 -12.55
N VAL A 201 -5.38 24.53 -11.30
CA VAL A 201 -5.26 23.60 -10.17
C VAL A 201 -6.64 23.30 -9.60
N PRO A 202 -6.96 22.03 -9.30
CA PRO A 202 -8.18 21.70 -8.58
C PRO A 202 -8.12 22.21 -7.13
N VAL A 203 -9.19 22.84 -6.67
CA VAL A 203 -9.32 23.43 -5.33
C VAL A 203 -10.54 22.85 -4.65
N PHE A 204 -10.32 22.29 -3.48
CA PHE A 204 -11.32 21.78 -2.55
C PHE A 204 -11.96 22.96 -1.85
N THR A 205 -13.30 23.05 -1.89
CA THR A 205 -14.06 24.09 -1.15
C THR A 205 -14.96 23.54 -0.06
N ILE A 206 -15.27 22.23 -0.10
CA ILE A 206 -15.99 21.49 0.96
C ILE A 206 -15.33 20.14 1.11
N ILE A 207 -14.93 19.77 2.32
CA ILE A 207 -14.44 18.45 2.71
C ILE A 207 -15.35 17.93 3.83
N ASP A 208 -15.79 16.69 3.72
CA ASP A 208 -16.59 16.02 4.75
C ASP A 208 -15.88 14.72 5.10
N PHE A 209 -15.34 14.63 6.31
CA PHE A 209 -14.57 13.47 6.77
C PHE A 209 -15.45 12.23 6.96
N GLY A 210 -16.75 12.39 7.22
CA GLY A 210 -17.66 11.25 7.24
C GLY A 210 -17.82 10.60 5.86
N ALA A 211 -17.75 11.42 4.80
CA ALA A 211 -17.86 10.96 3.42
C ALA A 211 -16.51 10.64 2.76
N ASN A 212 -15.44 11.32 3.17
CA ASN A 212 -14.09 11.24 2.58
C ASN A 212 -13.02 11.21 3.70
N PRO A 213 -12.94 10.11 4.48
CA PRO A 213 -12.00 10.02 5.60
C PRO A 213 -10.53 10.14 5.16
N GLU A 214 -10.20 9.70 3.95
CA GLU A 214 -8.85 9.78 3.38
C GLU A 214 -8.34 11.23 3.20
N LEU A 215 -9.24 12.21 3.08
CA LEU A 215 -8.86 13.61 2.95
C LEU A 215 -8.45 14.25 4.28
N LYS A 216 -8.72 13.59 5.41
CA LYS A 216 -8.32 14.06 6.75
C LYS A 216 -6.79 14.10 6.87
N GLY A 217 -6.12 12.99 6.56
CA GLY A 217 -4.65 12.92 6.55
C GLY A 217 -4.03 13.89 5.55
N ALA A 218 -4.61 14.01 4.34
CA ALA A 218 -4.13 14.96 3.33
C ALA A 218 -4.27 16.44 3.77
N LEU A 219 -5.35 16.78 4.50
CA LEU A 219 -5.55 18.14 5.03
C LEU A 219 -4.56 18.43 6.16
N LEU A 220 -4.45 17.52 7.14
CA LEU A 220 -3.55 17.65 8.28
C LEU A 220 -2.08 17.69 7.84
N GLY A 221 -1.73 16.92 6.80
CA GLY A 221 -0.40 16.91 6.17
C GLY A 221 -0.13 18.09 5.24
N GLY A 222 -1.05 19.05 5.10
CA GLY A 222 -0.86 20.26 4.30
C GLY A 222 -0.83 20.03 2.78
N GLN A 223 -1.41 18.93 2.30
CA GLN A 223 -1.44 18.55 0.88
C GLN A 223 -2.70 19.05 0.16
N ILE A 224 -3.71 19.49 0.89
CA ILE A 224 -4.95 20.04 0.33
C ILE A 224 -4.72 21.48 -0.17
N ASN A 225 -5.33 21.78 -1.33
CA ASN A 225 -5.26 23.09 -1.95
C ASN A 225 -3.82 23.57 -2.20
N VAL A 226 -2.92 22.67 -2.60
CA VAL A 226 -1.55 23.01 -2.98
C VAL A 226 -1.45 23.12 -4.50
N ALA A 227 -0.84 24.20 -4.98
CA ALA A 227 -0.50 24.37 -6.38
C ALA A 227 0.95 23.94 -6.62
N SER A 228 1.19 23.20 -7.71
CA SER A 228 2.54 22.87 -8.19
C SER A 228 2.66 23.24 -9.66
N CYS A 229 3.66 24.05 -10.00
CA CYS A 229 3.89 24.47 -11.37
C CYS A 229 4.52 23.35 -12.19
N THR A 230 3.82 22.89 -13.22
CA THR A 230 4.30 21.84 -14.14
C THR A 230 5.58 22.21 -14.91
N SER A 231 5.94 23.48 -14.96
CA SER A 231 7.10 23.96 -15.74
C SER A 231 8.38 24.10 -14.93
N CYS A 232 8.32 24.37 -13.62
CA CYS A 232 9.51 24.65 -12.81
C CYS A 232 9.47 24.03 -11.41
N GLY A 233 8.41 23.28 -11.07
CA GLY A 233 8.23 22.66 -9.76
C GLY A 233 7.90 23.62 -8.63
N ALA A 234 7.96 24.95 -8.85
CA ALA A 234 7.58 25.92 -7.83
C ALA A 234 6.10 25.78 -7.46
N GLY A 235 5.83 25.62 -6.17
CA GLY A 235 4.49 25.37 -5.64
C GLY A 235 4.28 25.95 -4.24
N GLY A 236 3.05 25.91 -3.78
CA GLY A 236 2.66 26.42 -2.47
C GLY A 236 1.16 26.31 -2.20
N ALA A 237 0.78 26.51 -0.94
CA ALA A 237 -0.61 26.50 -0.51
C ALA A 237 -1.41 27.62 -1.19
N LEU A 238 -2.62 27.29 -1.61
CA LEU A 238 -3.59 28.22 -2.18
C LEU A 238 -4.47 28.78 -1.07
N ASN A 239 -4.60 30.11 -1.05
CA ASN A 239 -5.46 30.81 -0.13
C ASN A 239 -6.93 30.79 -0.61
N ALA A 240 -7.58 29.63 -0.52
CA ALA A 240 -8.94 29.40 -0.99
C ALA A 240 -9.91 29.09 0.17
N PRO A 241 -11.19 29.54 0.10
CA PRO A 241 -12.20 29.18 1.10
C PRO A 241 -12.42 27.66 1.18
N LEU A 242 -12.52 27.14 2.40
CA LEU A 242 -12.66 25.72 2.66
C LEU A 242 -13.61 25.49 3.85
N LEU A 243 -14.65 24.71 3.62
CA LEU A 243 -15.50 24.17 4.69
C LEU A 243 -15.06 22.73 5.01
N VAL A 244 -14.92 22.40 6.29
CA VAL A 244 -14.61 21.05 6.78
C VAL A 244 -15.71 20.60 7.73
N ASN A 245 -16.29 19.45 7.45
CA ASN A 245 -17.25 18.75 8.30
C ASN A 245 -16.60 17.49 8.89
N ASP A 246 -16.67 17.34 10.20
CA ASP A 246 -16.22 16.16 10.94
C ASP A 246 -17.38 15.65 11.82
N PRO A 247 -18.11 14.63 11.34
CA PRO A 247 -19.22 14.04 12.09
C PRO A 247 -18.83 13.34 13.38
N GLU A 248 -17.65 12.73 13.42
CA GLU A 248 -17.15 11.96 14.56
C GLU A 248 -16.94 12.89 15.76
N ASN A 249 -16.31 14.04 15.50
CA ASN A 249 -16.00 15.03 16.52
C ASN A 249 -17.03 16.18 16.63
N GLN A 250 -18.17 16.06 15.95
CA GLN A 250 -19.22 17.08 15.90
C GLN A 250 -18.70 18.49 15.55
N PHE A 251 -17.77 18.57 14.60
CA PHE A 251 -17.12 19.81 14.20
C PHE A 251 -17.54 20.24 12.79
N LEU A 252 -17.91 21.52 12.67
CA LEU A 252 -18.10 22.19 11.38
C LEU A 252 -17.33 23.50 11.39
N GLY A 253 -16.30 23.58 10.55
CA GLY A 253 -15.43 24.75 10.44
C GLY A 253 -15.40 25.31 9.02
N VAL A 254 -15.33 26.63 8.88
CA VAL A 254 -15.18 27.31 7.59
C VAL A 254 -14.01 28.27 7.64
N TYR A 255 -12.98 27.98 6.86
CA TYR A 255 -11.92 28.91 6.52
C TYR A 255 -12.38 29.82 5.38
N ALA A 256 -12.42 31.13 5.65
CA ALA A 256 -12.80 32.14 4.67
C ALA A 256 -11.82 33.32 4.77
N PRO A 257 -10.74 33.33 3.98
CA PRO A 257 -9.72 34.39 4.05
C PRO A 257 -10.32 35.75 3.70
N ALA A 258 -9.73 36.82 4.26
CA ALA A 258 -10.14 38.17 3.92
C ALA A 258 -9.81 38.50 2.45
N ASP A 259 -10.83 38.76 1.62
CA ASP A 259 -10.64 39.34 0.29
C ASP A 259 -10.85 40.86 0.37
N PRO A 260 -9.82 41.68 0.09
CA PRO A 260 -9.92 43.15 0.08
C PRO A 260 -11.01 43.69 -0.86
N ARG A 261 -11.43 42.92 -1.87
CA ARG A 261 -12.39 43.35 -2.89
C ARG A 261 -13.85 43.10 -2.52
N SER A 262 -14.14 42.07 -1.72
CA SER A 262 -15.52 41.66 -1.42
C SER A 262 -16.01 42.08 -0.03
N GLY A 263 -15.10 42.45 0.88
CA GLY A 263 -15.41 42.83 2.25
C GLY A 263 -16.15 41.74 3.05
N ASP A 264 -16.65 42.10 4.24
CA ASP A 264 -17.33 41.18 5.15
C ASP A 264 -18.64 40.61 4.60
N ALA A 265 -19.37 41.40 3.81
CA ALA A 265 -20.63 40.97 3.21
C ALA A 265 -20.44 39.84 2.18
N GLY A 266 -19.40 39.95 1.34
CA GLY A 266 -19.03 38.87 0.42
C GLY A 266 -18.57 37.61 1.15
N ARG A 267 -17.86 37.78 2.27
CA ARG A 267 -17.44 36.64 3.12
C ARG A 267 -18.64 35.88 3.68
N GLN A 268 -19.61 36.58 4.28
CA GLN A 268 -20.80 35.93 4.83
C GLN A 268 -21.62 35.22 3.74
N LYS A 269 -21.65 35.78 2.52
CA LYS A 269 -22.27 35.11 1.37
C LYS A 269 -21.58 33.78 1.04
N ILE A 270 -20.25 33.75 0.95
CA ILE A 270 -19.48 32.52 0.67
C ILE A 270 -19.70 31.48 1.76
N ILE A 271 -19.62 31.88 3.04
CA ILE A 271 -19.86 30.97 4.17
C ILE A 271 -21.28 30.38 4.08
N GLY A 272 -22.29 31.22 3.83
CA GLY A 272 -23.67 30.78 3.65
C GLY A 272 -23.84 29.81 2.48
N GLU A 273 -23.24 30.09 1.33
CA GLU A 273 -23.26 29.22 0.15
C GLU A 273 -22.60 27.86 0.41
N LEU A 274 -21.45 27.83 1.09
CA LEU A 274 -20.75 26.59 1.45
C LEU A 274 -21.57 25.76 2.43
N THR A 275 -22.06 26.37 3.50
CA THR A 275 -22.87 25.67 4.52
C THR A 275 -24.18 25.16 3.93
N GLN A 276 -24.90 25.96 3.13
CA GLN A 276 -26.12 25.51 2.45
C GLN A 276 -25.84 24.39 1.46
N THR A 277 -24.72 24.45 0.74
CA THR A 277 -24.31 23.40 -0.20
C THR A 277 -24.04 22.09 0.52
N LEU A 278 -23.35 22.11 1.67
CA LEU A 278 -23.18 20.94 2.52
C LEU A 278 -24.53 20.40 3.00
N MET A 279 -25.37 21.26 3.59
CA MET A 279 -26.67 20.86 4.14
C MET A 279 -27.61 20.28 3.10
N ARG A 280 -27.56 20.76 1.85
CA ARG A 280 -28.32 20.20 0.72
C ARG A 280 -27.81 18.82 0.29
N LYS A 281 -26.49 18.59 0.40
CA LYS A 281 -25.84 17.32 0.05
C LYS A 281 -26.04 16.24 1.11
N LEU A 282 -26.15 16.62 2.39
CA LEU A 282 -26.33 15.66 3.49
C LEU A 282 -27.77 15.10 3.56
N PRO A 283 -27.93 13.77 3.75
CA PRO A 283 -29.20 13.14 4.15
C PRO A 283 -29.82 13.77 5.40
N LYS A 284 -31.14 13.62 5.60
CA LYS A 284 -31.82 14.30 6.73
C LYS A 284 -31.36 13.76 8.08
N GLU A 285 -31.00 12.49 8.12
CA GLU A 285 -30.59 11.74 9.31
C GLU A 285 -29.19 12.15 9.80
N GLU A 286 -28.33 12.59 8.88
CA GLU A 286 -26.95 13.01 9.14
C GLU A 286 -26.84 14.49 9.53
N ARG A 287 -27.92 15.27 9.37
CA ARG A 287 -27.95 16.69 9.76
C ARG A 287 -28.01 16.81 11.28
N ARG A 288 -26.87 17.10 11.89
CA ARG A 288 -26.73 17.28 13.34
C ARG A 288 -26.80 18.75 13.74
N GLY A 289 -27.12 19.01 15.00
CA GLY A 289 -27.31 20.37 15.53
C GLY A 289 -26.09 21.27 15.42
N TYR A 290 -24.87 20.71 15.53
CA TYR A 290 -23.62 21.47 15.41
C TYR A 290 -23.46 22.14 14.03
N MET A 291 -24.09 21.58 12.98
CA MET A 291 -24.00 22.10 11.62
C MET A 291 -24.74 23.43 11.43
N LEU A 292 -25.64 23.80 12.36
CA LEU A 292 -26.38 25.06 12.32
C LEU A 292 -25.50 26.27 12.68
N GLN A 293 -24.37 26.04 13.35
CA GLN A 293 -23.44 27.08 13.79
C GLN A 293 -22.01 26.70 13.40
N ALA A 294 -21.69 26.86 12.11
CA ALA A 294 -20.35 26.66 11.62
C ALA A 294 -19.35 27.64 12.26
N LYS A 295 -18.26 27.12 12.82
CA LYS A 295 -17.15 27.93 13.35
C LYS A 295 -16.42 28.62 12.20
N GLN A 296 -16.19 29.92 12.30
CA GLN A 296 -15.61 30.74 11.22
C GLN A 296 -14.16 31.10 11.52
N PHE A 297 -13.27 30.92 10.54
CA PHE A 297 -11.84 31.16 10.67
C PHE A 297 -11.34 32.05 9.53
N LEU A 298 -10.60 33.11 9.90
CA LEU A 298 -9.97 34.04 8.95
C LEU A 298 -8.52 33.66 8.65
N ASP A 299 -7.89 32.97 9.60
CA ASP A 299 -6.50 32.59 9.57
C ASP A 299 -6.39 31.08 9.43
N TRP A 300 -5.50 30.63 8.55
CA TRP A 300 -5.35 29.21 8.23
C TRP A 300 -4.79 28.43 9.42
N GLN A 301 -3.90 29.03 10.20
CA GLN A 301 -3.28 28.36 11.33
C GLN A 301 -4.32 28.07 12.41
N HIS A 302 -5.16 29.04 12.78
CA HIS A 302 -6.24 28.81 13.75
C HIS A 302 -7.31 27.83 13.25
N PHE A 303 -7.58 27.81 11.94
CA PHE A 303 -8.46 26.81 11.35
C PHE A 303 -7.91 25.40 11.52
N MET A 304 -6.62 25.21 11.21
CA MET A 304 -5.95 23.93 11.41
C MET A 304 -5.89 23.57 12.89
N GLU A 305 -5.50 24.47 13.78
CA GLU A 305 -5.47 24.23 15.24
C GLU A 305 -6.83 23.72 15.77
N ALA A 306 -7.94 24.25 15.26
CA ALA A 306 -9.27 23.80 15.64
C ALA A 306 -9.61 22.38 15.14
N ILE A 307 -9.05 21.96 14.00
CA ILE A 307 -9.19 20.60 13.46
C ILE A 307 -8.24 19.64 14.18
N TRP A 308 -6.98 20.02 14.42
CA TRP A 308 -6.06 19.20 15.22
C TRP A 308 -6.60 18.97 16.64
N GLY A 309 -7.29 19.95 17.21
CA GLY A 309 -7.97 19.82 18.50
C GLY A 309 -9.08 18.77 18.53
N THR A 310 -9.69 18.42 17.40
CA THR A 310 -10.65 17.31 17.34
C THR A 310 -9.96 15.95 17.45
N GLU A 311 -8.69 15.86 17.06
CA GLU A 311 -7.84 14.66 17.17
C GLU A 311 -7.13 14.56 18.53
N GLY A 312 -7.55 15.36 19.52
CA GLY A 312 -6.88 15.43 20.82
C GLY A 312 -5.54 16.16 20.81
N VAL A 313 -5.12 16.75 19.69
CA VAL A 313 -3.87 17.52 19.61
C VAL A 313 -4.14 18.99 19.94
N THR A 314 -3.73 19.40 21.13
CA THR A 314 -3.96 20.78 21.59
C THR A 314 -2.95 21.77 21.03
N PRO A 315 -3.29 23.07 20.93
CA PRO A 315 -2.32 24.12 20.59
C PRO A 315 -1.11 24.11 21.53
N GLU A 316 -1.30 23.76 22.79
CA GLU A 316 -0.24 23.59 23.79
C GLU A 316 0.69 22.44 23.43
N MET A 317 0.18 21.30 22.94
CA MET A 317 1.00 20.18 22.46
C MET A 317 1.82 20.57 21.23
N LEU A 318 1.22 21.27 20.26
CA LEU A 318 1.93 21.75 19.06
C LEU A 318 3.02 22.77 19.42
N ARG A 319 2.73 23.69 20.35
CA ARG A 319 3.73 24.64 20.88
C ARG A 319 4.84 23.90 21.61
N ARG A 320 4.49 22.94 22.47
CA ARG A 320 5.45 22.11 23.19
C ARG A 320 6.38 21.37 22.22
N GLN A 321 5.85 20.73 21.18
CA GLN A 321 6.65 20.04 20.16
C GLN A 321 7.59 21.00 19.42
N ARG A 322 7.13 22.22 19.09
CA ARG A 322 7.97 23.27 18.50
C ARG A 322 9.08 23.70 19.46
N ASP A 323 8.75 23.96 20.72
CA ASP A 323 9.69 24.38 21.75
C ASP A 323 10.74 23.29 22.03
N GLN A 324 10.33 22.01 22.02
CA GLN A 324 11.21 20.84 22.08
C GLN A 324 12.17 20.79 20.88
N GLY A 325 11.68 21.02 19.67
CA GLY A 325 12.52 21.12 18.47
C GLY A 325 13.54 22.25 18.56
N GLU A 326 13.13 23.44 19.02
CA GLU A 326 14.04 24.57 19.23
C GLU A 326 15.06 24.32 20.36
N LEU A 327 14.66 23.62 21.42
CA LEU A 327 15.57 23.20 22.48
C LEU A 327 16.62 22.24 21.90
N LEU A 328 16.20 21.23 21.14
CA LEU A 328 17.11 20.26 20.52
C LEU A 328 18.14 20.95 19.61
N GLN A 329 17.70 21.87 18.75
CA GLN A 329 18.60 22.66 17.90
C GLN A 329 19.61 23.48 18.71
N ARG A 330 19.16 24.10 19.82
CA ARG A 330 20.06 24.81 20.75
C ARG A 330 21.07 23.86 21.41
N LEU A 331 20.64 22.68 21.86
CA LEU A 331 21.53 21.69 22.48
C LEU A 331 22.57 21.18 21.47
N MET A 332 22.19 20.97 20.20
CA MET A 332 23.12 20.58 19.12
C MET A 332 24.26 21.58 18.95
N GLY A 333 23.97 22.88 18.98
CA GLY A 333 25.00 23.93 18.92
C GLY A 333 25.94 23.96 20.14
N LEU A 334 25.52 23.37 21.26
CA LEU A 334 26.26 23.34 22.52
C LEU A 334 26.88 21.96 22.84
N ALA A 335 26.76 20.98 21.95
CA ALA A 335 27.15 19.59 22.21
C ALA A 335 28.65 19.41 22.55
N ASN A 336 29.50 20.37 22.18
CA ASN A 336 30.94 20.37 22.47
C ASN A 336 31.33 21.28 23.66
N ASP A 337 30.38 21.95 24.31
CA ASP A 337 30.59 22.75 25.52
C ASP A 337 29.76 22.19 26.69
N PRO A 338 30.34 21.33 27.54
CA PRO A 338 29.62 20.67 28.63
C PRO A 338 28.99 21.63 29.65
N SER A 339 29.63 22.77 29.90
CA SER A 339 29.13 23.77 30.86
C SER A 339 27.94 24.54 30.30
N ALA A 340 28.02 24.97 29.03
CA ALA A 340 26.89 25.62 28.37
C ALA A 340 25.72 24.65 28.13
N LEU A 341 26.01 23.39 27.78
CA LEU A 341 25.02 22.34 27.62
C LEU A 341 24.24 22.11 28.91
N LYS A 342 24.94 22.01 30.05
CA LYS A 342 24.29 21.86 31.36
C LYS A 342 23.30 22.99 31.65
N ILE A 343 23.70 24.24 31.45
CA ILE A 343 22.85 25.41 31.68
C ILE A 343 21.63 25.39 30.75
N ALA A 344 21.81 25.02 29.48
CA ALA A 344 20.72 24.93 28.51
C ALA A 344 19.71 23.83 28.88
N VAL A 345 20.18 22.67 29.33
CA VAL A 345 19.32 21.59 29.81
C VAL A 345 18.56 22.02 31.08
N GLU A 346 19.24 22.62 32.06
CA GLU A 346 18.60 23.11 33.30
C GLU A 346 17.47 24.10 33.02
N ARG A 347 17.65 25.00 32.03
CA ARG A 347 16.61 25.95 31.61
C ARG A 347 15.46 25.31 30.84
N GLY A 348 15.72 24.18 30.16
CA GLY A 348 14.77 23.46 29.34
C GLY A 348 14.17 22.21 29.98
N LEU A 349 14.45 21.94 31.26
CA LEU A 349 14.08 20.69 31.95
C LEU A 349 12.59 20.32 31.81
N SER A 350 11.69 21.30 31.80
CA SER A 350 10.25 21.08 31.65
C SER A 350 9.83 20.53 30.28
N LEU A 351 10.70 20.64 29.27
CA LEU A 351 10.49 20.14 27.91
C LEU A 351 11.17 18.78 27.68
N VAL A 352 12.01 18.31 28.61
CA VAL A 352 12.73 17.03 28.50
C VAL A 352 11.89 15.91 29.13
N ASP A 353 10.95 15.39 28.34
CA ASP A 353 10.09 14.26 28.68
C ASP A 353 10.35 13.05 27.74
N ARG A 354 9.52 12.01 27.80
CA ARG A 354 9.64 10.82 26.93
C ARG A 354 9.47 11.17 25.44
N GLU A 355 8.61 12.13 25.12
CA GLU A 355 8.41 12.60 23.74
C GLU A 355 9.66 13.30 23.20
N PHE A 356 10.35 14.08 24.05
CA PHE A 356 11.63 14.69 23.68
C PHE A 356 12.71 13.65 23.35
N PHE A 357 12.79 12.54 24.10
CA PHE A 357 13.72 11.45 23.77
C PHE A 357 13.35 10.76 22.45
N SER A 358 12.05 10.60 22.17
CA SER A 358 11.56 10.05 20.89
C SER A 358 11.93 10.95 19.71
N LEU A 359 11.75 12.27 19.86
CA LEU A 359 12.19 13.28 18.90
C LEU A 359 13.71 13.20 18.67
N LEU A 360 14.49 13.11 19.75
CA LEU A 360 15.95 13.00 19.67
C LEU A 360 16.40 11.77 18.86
N GLU A 361 15.78 10.60 19.08
CA GLU A 361 16.08 9.37 18.32
C GLU A 361 15.71 9.50 16.83
N GLN A 362 14.57 10.13 16.50
CA GLN A 362 14.20 10.42 15.11
C GLN A 362 15.25 11.28 14.40
N PHE A 363 15.73 12.34 15.07
CA PHE A 363 16.80 13.19 14.53
C PHE A 363 18.12 12.42 14.38
N MET A 364 18.45 11.52 15.31
CA MET A 364 19.63 10.65 15.22
C MET A 364 19.54 9.70 14.03
N MET A 365 18.39 9.06 13.81
CA MET A 365 18.15 8.17 12.68
C MET A 365 18.28 8.93 11.35
N MET A 366 17.68 10.12 11.27
CA MET A 366 17.76 11.00 10.09
C MET A 366 19.19 11.46 9.79
N ALA A 367 19.96 11.84 10.81
CA ALA A 367 21.36 12.23 10.62
C ALA A 367 22.21 11.06 10.08
N ARG A 368 21.96 9.83 10.56
CA ARG A 368 22.65 8.62 10.08
C ARG A 368 22.27 8.29 8.64
N SER A 369 20.99 8.31 8.29
CA SER A 369 20.52 7.98 6.94
C SER A 369 21.01 8.97 5.88
N GLN A 370 21.27 10.23 6.27
CA GLN A 370 21.84 11.26 5.39
C GLN A 370 23.38 11.31 5.41
N GLY A 371 24.06 10.40 6.11
CA GLY A 371 25.54 10.37 6.19
C GLY A 371 26.15 11.51 7.01
N GLN A 372 25.37 12.22 7.83
CA GLN A 372 25.84 13.34 8.66
C GLN A 372 26.47 12.85 9.96
N ALA A 373 27.68 12.31 9.87
CA ALA A 373 28.39 11.69 10.99
C ALA A 373 28.59 12.64 12.19
N GLU A 374 28.92 13.91 11.95
CA GLU A 374 29.15 14.90 13.00
C GLU A 374 27.85 15.21 13.77
N SER A 375 26.74 15.45 13.05
CA SER A 375 25.42 15.65 13.64
C SER A 375 24.98 14.43 14.47
N ALA A 376 25.18 13.22 13.94
CA ALA A 376 24.84 11.98 14.64
C ALA A 376 25.68 11.82 15.93
N GLN A 377 26.95 12.20 15.91
CA GLN A 377 27.81 12.16 17.09
C GLN A 377 27.40 13.21 18.13
N ALA A 378 27.07 14.43 17.71
CA ALA A 378 26.59 15.50 18.60
C ALA A 378 25.28 15.11 19.30
N LEU A 379 24.31 14.59 18.54
CA LEU A 379 23.04 14.10 19.08
C LEU A 379 23.23 12.93 20.05
N ASN A 380 24.15 12.01 19.76
CA ASN A 380 24.48 10.92 20.68
C ASN A 380 25.10 11.43 21.99
N LYS A 381 25.98 12.44 21.95
CA LYS A 381 26.52 13.08 23.18
C LYS A 381 25.40 13.71 24.02
N ILE A 382 24.49 14.42 23.39
CA ILE A 382 23.32 15.03 24.05
C ILE A 382 22.46 13.94 24.68
N ARG A 383 22.17 12.86 23.95
CA ARG A 383 21.41 11.71 24.47
C ARG A 383 22.06 11.14 25.72
N THR A 384 23.35 10.81 25.66
CA THR A 384 24.06 10.27 26.83
C THR A 384 24.00 11.22 28.03
N TYR A 385 24.23 12.51 27.81
CA TYR A 385 24.13 13.51 28.87
C TYR A 385 22.72 13.56 29.48
N LEU A 386 21.67 13.59 28.66
CA LEU A 386 20.29 13.64 29.15
C LEU A 386 19.89 12.37 29.90
N LEU A 387 20.30 11.18 29.42
CA LEU A 387 20.03 9.90 30.10
C LEU A 387 20.63 9.87 31.51
N ASP A 388 21.82 10.44 31.69
CA ASP A 388 22.51 10.41 32.98
C ASP A 388 22.15 11.59 33.91
N SER A 389 21.75 12.74 33.37
CA SER A 389 21.52 13.97 34.14
C SER A 389 20.06 14.32 34.46
N THR A 390 19.07 13.78 33.73
CA THR A 390 17.65 14.08 33.98
C THR A 390 16.92 12.89 34.60
N GLU A 391 15.88 13.17 35.38
CA GLU A 391 15.09 12.12 36.03
C GLU A 391 14.38 11.24 34.98
N THR A 392 13.77 11.88 33.97
CA THR A 392 13.17 11.17 32.84
C THR A 392 14.22 10.36 32.06
N GLY A 393 15.45 10.88 31.91
CA GLY A 393 16.54 10.15 31.29
C GLY A 393 16.90 8.85 32.01
N LYS A 394 16.92 8.86 33.35
CA LYS A 394 17.15 7.65 34.14
C LYS A 394 16.02 6.63 33.98
N GLN A 395 14.77 7.10 33.91
CA GLN A 395 13.61 6.24 33.64
C GLN A 395 13.72 5.58 32.27
N VAL A 396 14.02 6.36 31.22
CA VAL A 396 14.22 5.84 29.85
C VAL A 396 15.37 4.84 29.82
N LYS A 397 16.48 5.12 30.51
CA LYS A 397 17.62 4.19 30.62
C LYS A 397 17.24 2.88 31.30
N ALA A 398 16.51 2.93 32.41
CA ALA A 398 16.04 1.74 33.11
C ALA A 398 15.07 0.90 32.24
N GLN A 399 14.20 1.57 31.47
CA GLN A 399 13.32 0.90 30.52
C GLN A 399 14.12 0.22 29.39
N GLN A 400 15.12 0.89 28.82
CA GLN A 400 16.00 0.31 27.80
C GLN A 400 16.79 -0.90 28.32
N GLU A 401 17.32 -0.81 29.53
CA GLU A 401 18.03 -1.92 30.19
C GLU A 401 17.09 -3.12 30.45
N ARG A 402 15.83 -2.85 30.83
CA ARG A 402 14.80 -3.89 31.00
C ARG A 402 14.51 -4.59 29.67
N ILE A 403 14.21 -3.84 28.61
CA ILE A 403 13.95 -4.38 27.27
C ILE A 403 15.14 -5.22 26.80
N ARG A 404 16.36 -4.71 26.96
CA ARG A 404 17.59 -5.44 26.60
C ARG A 404 17.76 -6.72 27.42
N GLY A 405 17.43 -6.70 28.71
CA GLY A 405 17.47 -7.87 29.57
C GLY A 405 16.49 -8.96 29.12
N ILE A 406 15.27 -8.58 28.76
CA ILE A 406 14.24 -9.51 28.25
C ILE A 406 14.69 -10.09 26.91
N LEU A 407 15.09 -9.24 25.95
CA LEU A 407 15.56 -9.68 24.63
C LEU A 407 16.80 -10.57 24.72
N GLY A 408 17.71 -10.31 25.67
CA GLY A 408 18.88 -11.15 25.90
C GLY A 408 18.55 -12.57 26.41
N GLY A 409 17.35 -12.76 26.97
CA GLY A 409 16.85 -14.07 27.37
C GLY A 409 16.18 -14.86 26.24
N ILE A 410 15.78 -14.19 25.15
CA ILE A 410 15.14 -14.81 23.98
C ILE A 410 16.24 -15.36 23.06
N ASN A 411 16.15 -16.65 22.74
CA ASN A 411 17.09 -17.35 21.86
C ASN A 411 16.35 -18.28 20.90
N ALA A 412 17.08 -18.98 20.03
CA ALA A 412 16.48 -19.84 19.00
C ALA A 412 15.64 -21.01 19.56
N SER A 413 15.81 -21.37 20.84
CA SER A 413 15.03 -22.42 21.51
C SER A 413 13.82 -21.90 22.28
N THR A 414 13.63 -20.58 22.36
CA THR A 414 12.47 -19.98 23.03
C THR A 414 11.18 -20.41 22.34
N THR A 415 10.27 -20.99 23.12
CA THR A 415 8.98 -21.48 22.63
C THR A 415 7.94 -20.37 22.55
N ARG A 416 6.85 -20.60 21.82
CA ARG A 416 5.75 -19.62 21.70
C ARG A 416 4.99 -19.45 23.01
N GLU A 417 4.93 -20.51 23.81
CA GLU A 417 4.35 -20.52 25.15
C GLU A 417 5.18 -19.68 26.12
N GLU A 418 6.51 -19.84 26.10
CA GLU A 418 7.42 -18.97 26.87
C GLU A 418 7.30 -17.51 26.43
N MET A 419 7.21 -17.27 25.11
CA MET A 419 7.00 -15.94 24.58
C MET A 419 5.66 -15.35 25.05
N LEU A 420 4.60 -16.15 25.11
CA LEU A 420 3.28 -15.71 25.61
C LEU A 420 3.38 -15.27 27.07
N SER A 421 4.05 -16.04 27.93
CA SER A 421 4.28 -15.65 29.31
C SER A 421 5.06 -14.34 29.40
N ILE A 422 6.16 -14.18 28.64
CA ILE A 422 6.97 -12.95 28.63
C ILE A 422 6.11 -11.75 28.22
N VAL A 423 5.31 -11.86 27.16
CA VAL A 423 4.48 -10.76 26.66
C VAL A 423 3.41 -10.39 27.67
N VAL A 424 2.66 -11.36 28.19
CA VAL A 424 1.58 -11.12 29.15
C VAL A 424 2.10 -10.53 30.47
N ASP A 425 3.22 -11.03 30.98
CA ASP A 425 3.82 -10.54 32.22
C ASP A 425 4.29 -9.09 32.10
N ASN A 426 4.82 -8.71 30.93
CA ASN A 426 5.28 -7.34 30.69
C ASN A 426 4.13 -6.39 30.34
N TRP A 427 3.07 -6.86 29.69
CA TRP A 427 1.88 -6.07 29.39
C TRP A 427 1.25 -5.46 30.64
N LYS A 428 1.24 -6.22 31.75
CA LYS A 428 0.67 -5.79 33.05
C LYS A 428 1.49 -4.69 33.75
N THR A 429 2.63 -4.28 33.20
CA THR A 429 3.48 -3.24 33.80
C THR A 429 3.11 -1.84 33.31
N GLU A 430 3.51 -0.81 34.05
CA GLU A 430 3.23 0.60 33.74
C GLU A 430 3.76 1.05 32.36
N ASP A 431 4.78 0.37 31.85
CA ASP A 431 5.40 0.59 30.53
C ASP A 431 5.08 -0.54 29.52
N GLY A 432 4.01 -1.30 29.77
CA GLY A 432 3.69 -2.55 29.09
C GLY A 432 3.62 -2.44 27.57
N GLU A 433 2.91 -1.43 27.05
CA GLU A 433 2.81 -1.16 25.61
C GLU A 433 4.18 -0.96 24.96
N GLN A 434 5.08 -0.19 25.58
CA GLN A 434 6.39 0.10 24.99
C GLN A 434 7.31 -1.12 25.01
N VAL A 435 7.26 -1.90 26.10
CA VAL A 435 8.05 -3.12 26.23
C VAL A 435 7.53 -4.17 25.23
N VAL A 436 6.23 -4.44 25.22
CA VAL A 436 5.61 -5.39 24.31
C VAL A 436 5.77 -4.97 22.85
N GLY A 437 5.65 -3.68 22.53
CA GLY A 437 5.89 -3.18 21.18
C GLY A 437 7.33 -3.40 20.71
N ALA A 438 8.32 -3.18 21.58
CA ALA A 438 9.71 -3.49 21.28
C ALA A 438 9.95 -4.99 21.08
N LEU A 439 9.32 -5.85 21.90
CA LEU A 439 9.35 -7.31 21.74
C LEU A 439 8.69 -7.74 20.43
N ALA A 440 7.56 -7.12 20.06
CA ALA A 440 6.82 -7.38 18.82
C ALA A 440 7.66 -7.14 17.57
N MET A 441 8.45 -6.06 17.57
CA MET A 441 9.37 -5.78 16.48
C MET A 441 10.60 -6.69 16.48
N ALA A 442 11.21 -6.93 17.63
CA ALA A 442 12.49 -7.65 17.73
C ALA A 442 12.36 -9.18 17.61
N ALA A 443 11.24 -9.74 18.08
CA ALA A 443 10.93 -11.17 18.07
C ALA A 443 9.72 -11.49 17.18
N ALA A 444 9.49 -10.70 16.13
CA ALA A 444 8.36 -10.85 15.20
C ALA A 444 8.13 -12.29 14.70
N PRO A 445 9.16 -13.12 14.39
CA PRO A 445 8.93 -14.50 13.94
C PRO A 445 8.26 -15.42 14.98
N LEU A 446 8.38 -15.11 16.28
CA LEU A 446 7.74 -15.88 17.36
C LEU A 446 6.32 -15.39 17.65
N LEU A 447 5.97 -14.20 17.21
CA LEU A 447 4.66 -13.57 17.37
C LEU A 447 3.91 -13.68 16.06
N ASP A 448 3.62 -14.91 15.65
CA ASP A 448 2.91 -15.24 14.42
C ASP A 448 1.45 -15.63 14.69
N TYR A 449 0.77 -16.18 13.68
CA TYR A 449 -0.61 -16.65 13.83
C TYR A 449 -0.77 -17.72 14.93
N GLN A 450 0.25 -18.56 15.15
CA GLN A 450 0.19 -19.59 16.20
C GLN A 450 0.25 -18.97 17.58
N PHE A 451 1.06 -17.94 17.77
CA PHE A 451 1.07 -17.16 19.00
C PHE A 451 -0.30 -16.54 19.29
N LEU A 452 -0.95 -15.93 18.28
CA LEU A 452 -2.27 -15.32 18.46
C LEU A 452 -3.35 -16.35 18.81
N MET A 453 -3.24 -17.59 18.31
CA MET A 453 -4.13 -18.68 18.73
C MET A 453 -3.91 -19.05 20.20
N LEU A 454 -2.66 -19.09 20.67
CA LEU A 454 -2.37 -19.34 22.09
C LEU A 454 -2.89 -18.20 22.98
N LEU A 455 -2.76 -16.96 22.54
CA LEU A 455 -3.34 -15.81 23.23
C LEU A 455 -4.87 -15.87 23.26
N ALA A 456 -5.51 -16.26 22.15
CA ALA A 456 -6.96 -16.45 22.10
C ALA A 456 -7.44 -17.55 23.06
N ASP A 457 -6.75 -18.70 23.12
CA ASP A 457 -7.05 -19.77 24.07
C ASP A 457 -6.88 -19.29 25.52
N ARG A 458 -5.88 -18.43 25.78
CA ARG A 458 -5.68 -17.82 27.10
C ARG A 458 -6.80 -16.83 27.48
N ILE A 459 -7.31 -16.07 26.51
CA ILE A 459 -8.46 -15.16 26.67
C ILE A 459 -9.71 -15.96 27.02
N ASP A 460 -9.99 -17.04 26.29
CA ASP A 460 -11.17 -17.90 26.52
C ASP A 460 -11.16 -18.57 27.91
N GLN A 461 -9.98 -18.72 28.52
CA GLN A 461 -9.78 -19.31 29.85
C GLN A 461 -9.62 -18.27 30.97
N ALA A 462 -9.66 -16.97 30.66
CA ALA A 462 -9.46 -15.89 31.63
C ALA A 462 -10.76 -15.50 32.35
N GLU A 463 -10.61 -14.93 33.55
CA GLU A 463 -11.71 -14.27 34.27
C GLU A 463 -12.00 -12.89 33.67
N GLU A 464 -13.20 -12.32 33.89
CA GLU A 464 -13.73 -11.12 33.22
C GLU A 464 -12.74 -9.92 33.20
N ASP A 465 -12.08 -9.61 34.32
CA ASP A 465 -11.12 -8.50 34.42
C ASP A 465 -9.78 -8.79 33.68
N GLU A 466 -9.33 -10.05 33.65
CA GLU A 466 -8.11 -10.45 32.92
C GLU A 466 -8.40 -10.59 31.42
N GLN A 467 -9.62 -10.96 31.06
CA GLN A 467 -10.08 -11.07 29.68
C GLN A 467 -9.98 -9.73 28.95
N GLU A 468 -10.49 -8.64 29.53
CA GLU A 468 -10.43 -7.30 28.93
C GLU A 468 -8.97 -6.85 28.68
N GLN A 469 -8.06 -7.13 29.62
CA GLN A 469 -6.64 -6.80 29.45
C GLN A 469 -5.96 -7.59 28.33
N LEU A 470 -6.29 -8.88 28.19
CA LEU A 470 -5.72 -9.74 27.16
C LEU A 470 -6.33 -9.46 25.78
N GLU A 471 -7.60 -9.05 25.72
CA GLU A 471 -8.24 -8.56 24.50
C GLU A 471 -7.55 -7.28 24.00
N SER A 472 -7.29 -6.32 24.89
CA SER A 472 -6.53 -5.11 24.56
C SER A 472 -5.10 -5.43 24.08
N LEU A 473 -4.40 -6.36 24.75
CA LEU A 473 -3.08 -6.84 24.30
C LEU A 473 -3.16 -7.45 22.89
N ARG A 474 -4.20 -8.24 22.60
CA ARG A 474 -4.39 -8.87 21.30
C ARG A 474 -4.60 -7.84 20.20
N GLU A 475 -5.42 -6.83 20.45
CA GLU A 475 -5.65 -5.73 19.51
C GLU A 475 -4.33 -4.99 19.23
N PHE A 476 -3.57 -4.65 20.28
CA PHE A 476 -2.28 -3.99 20.15
C PHE A 476 -1.26 -4.80 19.33
N LEU A 477 -1.16 -6.11 19.57
CA LEU A 477 -0.26 -6.99 18.81
C LEU A 477 -0.69 -7.16 17.35
N LEU A 478 -2.00 -7.18 17.07
CA LEU A 478 -2.53 -7.24 15.71
C LEU A 478 -2.16 -5.98 14.93
N GLU A 479 -2.31 -4.80 15.53
CA GLU A 479 -1.93 -3.53 14.91
C GLU A 479 -0.43 -3.52 14.54
N ILE A 480 0.44 -3.96 15.45
CA ILE A 480 1.89 -4.03 15.18
C ILE A 480 2.20 -5.05 14.09
N GLN A 481 1.55 -6.23 14.09
CA GLN A 481 1.75 -7.22 13.04
C GLN A 481 1.33 -6.69 11.66
N GLU A 482 0.20 -5.97 11.58
CA GLU A 482 -0.26 -5.34 10.35
C GLU A 482 0.74 -4.28 9.86
N GLU A 483 1.27 -3.44 10.77
CA GLU A 483 2.28 -2.44 10.42
C GLU A 483 3.59 -3.08 9.92
N VAL A 484 4.07 -4.11 10.60
CA VAL A 484 5.28 -4.85 10.20
C VAL A 484 5.07 -5.53 8.85
N ALA A 485 3.93 -6.17 8.63
CA ALA A 485 3.58 -6.81 7.37
C ALA A 485 3.47 -5.79 6.22
N ALA A 486 2.81 -4.66 6.44
CA ALA A 486 2.69 -3.58 5.46
C ALA A 486 4.07 -3.01 5.10
N SER A 487 4.92 -2.75 6.10
CA SER A 487 6.29 -2.27 5.91
C SER A 487 7.17 -3.29 5.16
N GLN A 488 7.02 -4.58 5.46
CA GLN A 488 7.73 -5.64 4.75
C GLN A 488 7.26 -5.77 3.30
N GLN A 489 5.95 -5.73 3.05
CA GLN A 489 5.38 -5.75 1.71
C GLN A 489 5.85 -4.54 0.88
N GLN A 490 5.87 -3.35 1.49
CA GLN A 490 6.35 -2.14 0.82
C GLN A 490 7.84 -2.26 0.47
N ARG A 491 8.68 -2.78 1.37
CA ARG A 491 10.11 -3.04 1.09
C ARG A 491 10.30 -4.07 -0.02
N GLN A 492 9.52 -5.15 -0.02
CA GLN A 492 9.55 -6.16 -1.09
C GLN A 492 9.14 -5.55 -2.44
N GLN A 493 8.10 -4.73 -2.47
CA GLN A 493 7.65 -4.07 -3.69
C GLN A 493 8.68 -3.07 -4.21
N ALA A 494 9.32 -2.30 -3.33
CA ALA A 494 10.39 -1.37 -3.69
C ALA A 494 11.62 -2.12 -4.24
N SER A 495 12.03 -3.22 -3.60
CA SER A 495 13.11 -4.08 -4.10
C SER A 495 12.78 -4.68 -5.46
N PHE A 496 11.55 -5.18 -5.67
CA PHE A 496 11.10 -5.68 -6.96
C PHE A 496 11.13 -4.59 -8.04
N GLN A 497 10.65 -3.38 -7.74
CA GLN A 497 10.70 -2.25 -8.67
C GLN A 497 12.14 -1.85 -9.00
N HIS A 498 13.03 -1.85 -8.01
CA HIS A 498 14.44 -1.58 -8.19
C HIS A 498 15.11 -2.61 -9.11
N VAL A 499 14.89 -3.91 -8.87
CA VAL A 499 15.39 -4.99 -9.72
C VAL A 499 14.84 -4.89 -11.16
N GLN A 500 13.57 -4.56 -11.34
CA GLN A 500 12.98 -4.36 -12.67
C GLN A 500 13.62 -3.16 -13.40
N ALA A 501 13.88 -2.05 -12.69
CA ALA A 501 14.53 -0.88 -13.27
C ALA A 501 15.96 -1.19 -13.69
N LEU A 502 16.74 -1.85 -12.83
CA LEU A 502 18.10 -2.29 -13.14
C LEU A 502 18.13 -3.27 -14.33
N LEU A 503 17.23 -4.26 -14.33
CA LEU A 503 17.10 -5.20 -15.44
C LEU A 503 16.80 -4.47 -16.75
N GLN A 504 15.90 -3.49 -16.74
CA GLN A 504 15.57 -2.71 -17.92
C GLN A 504 16.76 -1.86 -18.40
N GLU A 505 17.52 -1.25 -17.49
CA GLU A 505 18.73 -0.51 -17.80
C GLU A 505 19.79 -1.42 -18.45
N VAL A 506 20.06 -2.59 -17.85
CA VAL A 506 21.01 -3.57 -18.39
C VAL A 506 20.57 -4.06 -19.77
N LEU A 507 19.28 -4.34 -19.98
CA LEU A 507 18.75 -4.77 -21.28
C LEU A 507 18.81 -3.69 -22.36
N GLN A 508 18.79 -2.41 -21.99
CA GLN A 508 18.91 -1.28 -22.92
C GLN A 508 20.35 -0.81 -23.13
N SER A 509 21.27 -1.20 -22.25
CA SER A 509 22.67 -0.82 -22.33
C SER A 509 23.35 -1.37 -23.59
N ASN A 510 24.22 -0.54 -24.15
CA ASN A 510 25.14 -0.91 -25.22
C ASN A 510 26.31 -1.75 -24.70
N ASP A 511 26.71 -1.54 -23.43
CA ASP A 511 27.76 -2.30 -22.74
C ASP A 511 27.19 -2.87 -21.43
N THR A 512 26.69 -4.10 -21.53
CA THR A 512 25.99 -4.78 -20.44
C THR A 512 26.92 -5.10 -19.27
N LEU A 513 28.20 -5.41 -19.54
CA LEU A 513 29.16 -5.75 -18.50
C LEU A 513 29.53 -4.51 -17.67
N ALA A 514 29.81 -3.38 -18.33
CA ALA A 514 30.10 -2.14 -17.62
C ALA A 514 28.91 -1.66 -16.77
N THR A 515 27.68 -1.79 -17.26
CA THR A 515 26.47 -1.47 -16.48
C THR A 515 26.30 -2.39 -15.27
N LEU A 516 26.51 -3.70 -15.44
CA LEU A 516 26.44 -4.65 -14.31
C LEU A 516 27.53 -4.36 -13.28
N GLN A 517 28.74 -4.00 -13.69
CA GLN A 517 29.84 -3.63 -12.79
C GLN A 517 29.58 -2.30 -12.05
N ALA A 518 28.89 -1.36 -12.68
CA ALA A 518 28.51 -0.09 -12.03
C ALA A 518 27.46 -0.29 -10.92
N HIS A 519 26.62 -1.32 -11.06
CA HIS A 519 25.57 -1.69 -10.10
C HIS A 519 25.88 -3.00 -9.39
N ALA A 520 27.16 -3.30 -9.17
CA ALA A 520 27.59 -4.61 -8.74
C ALA A 520 27.04 -5.01 -7.35
N ASP A 521 26.76 -4.03 -6.49
CA ASP A 521 26.12 -4.23 -5.17
C ASP A 521 24.64 -4.60 -5.28
N ASP A 522 23.99 -4.27 -6.41
CA ASP A 522 22.57 -4.54 -6.67
C ASP A 522 22.36 -5.81 -7.52
N VAL A 523 23.45 -6.48 -7.95
CA VAL A 523 23.41 -7.76 -8.68
C VAL A 523 23.41 -8.92 -7.68
N ASP A 524 22.22 -9.28 -7.21
CA ASP A 524 21.99 -10.33 -6.21
C ASP A 524 21.16 -11.52 -6.76
N GLU A 525 20.77 -12.44 -5.88
CA GLU A 525 19.92 -13.60 -6.22
C GLU A 525 18.56 -13.17 -6.78
N LEU A 526 18.01 -12.05 -6.30
CA LEU A 526 16.73 -11.52 -6.73
C LEU A 526 16.81 -11.01 -8.17
N PHE A 527 17.89 -10.32 -8.52
CA PHE A 527 18.20 -9.91 -9.90
C PHE A 527 18.36 -11.13 -10.82
N LEU A 528 19.14 -12.12 -10.42
CA LEU A 528 19.34 -13.34 -11.22
C LEU A 528 18.03 -14.11 -11.43
N SER A 529 17.19 -14.21 -10.41
CA SER A 529 15.86 -14.83 -10.49
C SER A 529 14.94 -14.07 -11.46
N ALA A 530 14.90 -12.74 -11.38
CA ALA A 530 14.13 -11.90 -12.30
C ALA A 530 14.60 -12.05 -13.74
N LEU A 531 15.92 -12.09 -13.98
CA LEU A 531 16.49 -12.30 -15.31
C LEU A 531 16.19 -13.71 -15.84
N ALA A 532 16.26 -14.75 -15.00
CA ALA A 532 15.90 -16.11 -15.36
C ALA A 532 14.42 -16.24 -15.78
N ALA A 533 13.50 -15.62 -15.05
CA ALA A 533 12.08 -15.56 -15.41
C ALA A 533 11.86 -14.88 -16.77
N ASN A 534 12.61 -13.81 -17.07
CA ASN A 534 12.55 -13.13 -18.37
C ASN A 534 13.13 -13.97 -19.52
N ILE A 535 14.18 -14.76 -19.26
CA ILE A 535 14.71 -15.73 -20.22
C ILE A 535 13.64 -16.77 -20.57
N GLN A 536 12.99 -17.36 -19.56
CA GLN A 536 11.92 -18.33 -19.78
C GLN A 536 10.76 -17.72 -20.57
N ALA A 537 10.30 -16.52 -20.20
CA ALA A 537 9.23 -15.83 -20.91
C ALA A 537 9.57 -15.53 -22.38
N ALA A 538 10.84 -15.22 -22.69
CA ALA A 538 11.29 -15.02 -24.07
C ALA A 538 11.35 -16.33 -24.86
N GLU A 539 11.69 -17.45 -24.22
CA GLU A 539 11.68 -18.79 -24.83
C GLU A 539 10.26 -19.24 -25.17
N GLU A 540 9.31 -19.07 -24.24
CA GLU A 540 7.90 -19.36 -24.46
C GLU A 540 7.32 -18.55 -25.62
N LYS A 541 7.72 -17.28 -25.73
CA LYS A 541 7.36 -16.37 -26.84
C LYS A 541 8.16 -16.62 -28.12
N LYS A 542 9.03 -17.64 -28.16
CA LYS A 542 9.92 -17.98 -29.29
C LYS A 542 10.82 -16.82 -29.75
N ALA A 543 11.11 -15.87 -28.85
CA ALA A 543 12.01 -14.75 -29.09
C ALA A 543 13.48 -15.19 -28.89
N THR A 544 13.96 -16.07 -29.76
CA THR A 544 15.25 -16.77 -29.63
C THR A 544 16.46 -15.84 -29.52
N ALA A 545 16.47 -14.73 -30.24
CA ALA A 545 17.53 -13.73 -30.17
C ALA A 545 17.57 -13.01 -28.81
N ALA A 546 16.40 -12.66 -28.26
CA ALA A 546 16.28 -12.01 -26.96
C ALA A 546 16.70 -12.96 -25.82
N ALA A 547 16.22 -14.21 -25.86
CA ALA A 547 16.62 -15.24 -24.89
C ALA A 547 18.14 -15.47 -24.89
N ARG A 548 18.77 -15.53 -26.08
CA ARG A 548 20.23 -15.69 -26.19
C ARG A 548 21.01 -14.50 -25.60
N ARG A 549 20.55 -13.28 -25.86
CA ARG A 549 21.14 -12.07 -25.26
C ARG A 549 21.01 -12.08 -23.75
N MET A 550 19.82 -12.38 -23.22
CA MET A 550 19.58 -12.44 -21.77
C MET A 550 20.38 -13.53 -21.06
N ARG A 551 20.59 -14.70 -21.68
CA ARG A 551 21.51 -15.72 -21.14
C ARG A 551 22.96 -15.25 -21.07
N THR A 552 23.39 -14.43 -22.02
CA THR A 552 24.74 -13.83 -22.00
C THR A 552 24.85 -12.85 -20.83
N ILE A 553 23.83 -12.01 -20.63
CA ILE A 553 23.74 -11.08 -19.49
C ILE A 553 23.73 -11.85 -18.17
N TYR A 554 23.01 -12.97 -18.09
CA TYR A 554 22.95 -13.82 -16.90
C TYR A 554 24.33 -14.36 -16.51
N GLN A 555 25.13 -14.79 -17.50
CA GLN A 555 26.52 -15.21 -17.26
C GLN A 555 27.43 -14.06 -16.81
N GLN A 556 27.26 -12.87 -17.38
CA GLN A 556 28.00 -11.68 -16.95
C GLN A 556 27.63 -11.28 -15.52
N ALA A 557 26.34 -11.28 -15.18
CA ALA A 557 25.85 -10.98 -13.83
C ALA A 557 26.39 -11.97 -12.80
N LEU A 558 26.44 -13.26 -13.14
CA LEU A 558 27.10 -14.27 -12.30
C LEU A 558 28.58 -13.97 -12.07
N SER A 559 29.32 -13.53 -13.09
CA SER A 559 30.73 -13.13 -12.95
C SER A 559 30.89 -11.94 -12.01
N VAL A 560 30.06 -10.90 -12.19
CA VAL A 560 30.09 -9.71 -11.33
C VAL A 560 29.77 -10.06 -9.87
N MET A 561 28.75 -10.88 -9.65
CA MET A 561 28.39 -11.37 -8.31
C MET A 561 29.54 -12.18 -7.67
N GLN A 562 30.25 -13.00 -8.46
CA GLN A 562 31.42 -13.75 -7.98
C GLN A 562 32.63 -12.84 -7.71
N GLU A 563 32.86 -11.81 -8.53
CA GLU A 563 33.96 -10.85 -8.37
C GLU A 563 33.79 -10.00 -7.11
N ASN A 564 32.54 -9.72 -6.73
CA ASN A 564 32.16 -8.98 -5.52
C ASN A 564 32.23 -9.80 -4.22
N LEU A 565 32.43 -11.12 -4.29
CA LEU A 565 32.63 -11.92 -3.09
C LEU A 565 33.97 -11.55 -2.40
N PRO A 566 34.03 -11.51 -1.06
CA PRO A 566 35.29 -11.42 -0.31
C PRO A 566 36.33 -12.43 -0.80
N ALA A 567 37.63 -12.07 -0.73
CA ALA A 567 38.73 -12.89 -1.26
C ALA A 567 38.73 -14.31 -0.67
N GLU A 568 38.36 -14.43 0.59
CA GLU A 568 38.25 -15.67 1.35
C GLU A 568 37.14 -16.58 0.81
N LEU A 569 35.96 -16.01 0.50
CA LEU A 569 34.82 -16.77 -0.04
C LEU A 569 35.04 -17.18 -1.50
N ARG A 570 35.68 -16.33 -2.31
CA ARG A 570 36.09 -16.70 -3.68
C ARG A 570 37.06 -17.87 -3.67
N PHE A 571 38.09 -17.78 -2.82
CA PHE A 571 39.07 -18.83 -2.66
C PHE A 571 38.45 -20.15 -2.21
N LEU A 572 37.48 -20.09 -1.29
CA LEU A 572 36.74 -21.28 -0.87
C LEU A 572 35.94 -21.91 -2.02
N ASN A 573 35.25 -21.12 -2.83
CA ASN A 573 34.52 -21.63 -4.00
C ASN A 573 35.45 -22.31 -5.02
N GLU A 574 36.65 -21.76 -5.24
CA GLU A 574 37.68 -22.39 -6.09
C GLU A 574 38.15 -23.73 -5.53
N LEU A 575 38.39 -23.79 -4.21
CA LEU A 575 38.82 -25.02 -3.52
C LEU A 575 37.74 -26.10 -3.56
N VAL A 576 36.48 -25.72 -3.32
CA VAL A 576 35.33 -26.63 -3.36
C VAL A 576 35.02 -27.06 -4.79
N SER A 577 35.33 -26.26 -5.81
CA SER A 577 35.07 -26.58 -7.23
C SER A 577 36.25 -27.30 -7.92
N ALA A 578 37.41 -27.40 -7.28
CA ALA A 578 38.60 -28.02 -7.85
C ALA A 578 38.33 -29.45 -8.36
N PRO A 579 38.80 -29.83 -9.56
CA PRO A 579 38.49 -31.12 -10.17
C PRO A 579 39.11 -32.32 -9.45
N ASP A 580 40.23 -32.11 -8.75
CA ASP A 580 40.99 -33.15 -8.07
C ASP A 580 41.80 -32.58 -6.89
N GLN A 581 42.31 -33.47 -6.03
CA GLN A 581 43.09 -33.10 -4.85
C GLN A 581 44.44 -32.44 -5.17
N ALA A 582 45.06 -32.73 -6.32
CA ALA A 582 46.31 -32.10 -6.69
C ALA A 582 46.09 -30.62 -7.01
N THR A 583 44.99 -30.31 -7.68
CA THR A 583 44.55 -28.94 -7.95
C THR A 583 44.20 -28.19 -6.67
N THR A 584 43.47 -28.81 -5.73
CA THR A 584 43.19 -28.21 -4.41
C THR A 584 44.49 -27.86 -3.66
N ARG A 585 45.47 -28.77 -3.63
CA ARG A 585 46.77 -28.50 -2.98
C ARG A 585 47.55 -27.37 -3.63
N ARG A 586 47.54 -27.31 -4.96
CA ARG A 586 48.17 -26.21 -5.70
C ARG A 586 47.53 -24.87 -5.37
N LEU A 587 46.19 -24.79 -5.38
CA LEU A 587 45.45 -23.57 -5.02
C LEU A 587 45.75 -23.12 -3.58
N LEU A 588 45.83 -24.06 -2.62
CA LEU A 588 46.24 -23.79 -1.24
C LEU A 588 47.67 -23.24 -1.12
N GLN A 589 48.59 -23.72 -1.96
CA GLN A 589 49.98 -23.26 -1.98
C GLN A 589 50.12 -21.87 -2.63
N GLU A 590 49.43 -21.63 -3.74
CA GLU A 590 49.47 -20.38 -4.50
C GLU A 590 48.82 -19.22 -3.73
N ASN A 591 47.78 -19.51 -2.93
CA ASN A 591 47.03 -18.51 -2.17
C ASN A 591 47.32 -18.57 -0.65
N ARG A 592 48.56 -18.90 -0.27
CA ARG A 592 48.95 -19.10 1.14
C ARG A 592 48.63 -17.92 2.06
N ALA A 593 48.59 -16.69 1.53
CA ALA A 593 48.24 -15.50 2.29
C ALA A 593 46.77 -15.49 2.80
N LEU A 594 45.86 -16.21 2.12
CA LEU A 594 44.45 -16.34 2.51
C LEU A 594 44.20 -17.55 3.44
N VAL A 595 45.20 -18.41 3.61
CA VAL A 595 45.15 -19.61 4.47
C VAL A 595 45.51 -19.18 5.90
N THR A 596 44.53 -18.64 6.63
CA THR A 596 44.70 -18.16 8.01
C THR A 596 43.91 -18.99 9.02
N LYS A 597 44.10 -18.70 10.32
CA LYS A 597 43.33 -19.34 11.40
C LYS A 597 41.86 -18.93 11.34
N GLU A 598 41.57 -17.68 11.01
CA GLU A 598 40.22 -17.15 10.83
C GLU A 598 39.52 -17.84 9.65
N PHE A 599 40.23 -18.07 8.54
CA PHE A 599 39.71 -18.84 7.40
C PHE A 599 39.38 -20.27 7.81
N LEU A 600 40.26 -20.94 8.58
CA LEU A 600 40.03 -22.30 9.08
C LEU A 600 38.79 -22.39 9.99
N GLU A 601 38.62 -21.42 10.90
CA GLU A 601 37.48 -21.35 11.82
C GLU A 601 36.16 -21.14 11.07
N ALA A 602 36.15 -20.33 10.00
CA ALA A 602 34.98 -20.08 9.16
C ALA A 602 34.47 -21.31 8.38
N LEU A 603 35.32 -22.33 8.12
CA LEU A 603 34.91 -23.54 7.39
C LEU A 603 34.02 -24.49 8.18
N THR A 604 34.03 -24.40 9.51
CA THR A 604 33.28 -25.31 10.38
C THR A 604 31.77 -25.06 10.35
N PRO A 605 31.26 -23.84 10.60
CA PRO A 605 29.83 -23.57 10.51
C PRO A 605 29.31 -23.79 9.09
N LEU A 606 30.12 -23.53 8.06
CA LEU A 606 29.73 -23.75 6.67
C LEU A 606 29.63 -25.25 6.32
N GLU A 607 30.48 -26.12 6.87
CA GLU A 607 30.32 -27.58 6.71
C GLU A 607 28.98 -28.05 7.30
N GLU A 608 28.63 -27.57 8.49
CA GLU A 608 27.39 -27.92 9.18
C GLU A 608 26.16 -27.44 8.39
N GLU A 609 26.17 -26.19 7.93
CA GLU A 609 25.11 -25.63 7.09
C GLU A 609 24.88 -26.46 5.82
N MET A 610 25.95 -26.87 5.14
CA MET A 610 25.83 -27.71 3.93
C MET A 610 25.28 -29.11 4.24
N ARG A 611 25.56 -29.67 5.43
CA ARG A 611 24.95 -30.95 5.87
C ARG A 611 23.46 -30.79 6.17
N GLU A 612 23.08 -29.73 6.88
CA GLU A 612 21.68 -29.42 7.19
C GLU A 612 20.87 -29.16 5.91
N ALA A 613 21.48 -28.51 4.90
CA ALA A 613 20.89 -28.31 3.59
C ALA A 613 20.87 -29.57 2.69
N GLY A 614 21.30 -30.73 3.20
CA GLY A 614 21.30 -32.01 2.46
C GLY A 614 22.37 -32.13 1.37
N ARG A 615 23.39 -31.25 1.35
CA ARG A 615 24.46 -31.21 0.34
C ARG A 615 25.72 -31.94 0.82
N GLU A 616 25.59 -33.25 1.06
CA GLU A 616 26.65 -34.10 1.63
C GLU A 616 27.98 -34.08 0.83
N GLU A 617 27.95 -34.05 -0.50
CA GLU A 617 29.17 -34.03 -1.31
C GLU A 617 30.00 -32.75 -1.08
N ILE A 618 29.33 -31.60 -0.97
CA ILE A 618 29.98 -30.30 -0.74
C ILE A 618 30.51 -30.23 0.68
N ALA A 619 29.72 -30.67 1.67
CA ALA A 619 30.18 -30.74 3.06
C ALA A 619 31.44 -31.61 3.21
N ASN A 620 31.50 -32.77 2.52
CA ASN A 620 32.67 -33.64 2.54
C ASN A 620 33.89 -33.00 1.84
N ARG A 621 33.68 -32.19 0.79
CA ARG A 621 34.74 -31.39 0.17
C ARG A 621 35.26 -30.30 1.10
N ILE A 622 34.39 -29.55 1.76
CA ILE A 622 34.75 -28.52 2.76
C ILE A 622 35.54 -29.16 3.91
N LYS A 623 35.10 -30.32 4.42
CA LYS A 623 35.83 -31.09 5.44
C LYS A 623 37.24 -31.46 5.00
N SER A 624 37.39 -31.90 3.74
CA SER A 624 38.70 -32.25 3.17
C SER A 624 39.62 -31.05 3.01
N VAL A 625 39.07 -29.90 2.61
CA VAL A 625 39.80 -28.62 2.52
C VAL A 625 40.22 -28.16 3.92
N ARG A 626 39.32 -28.19 4.90
CA ARG A 626 39.60 -27.84 6.30
C ARG A 626 40.75 -28.66 6.87
N GLY A 627 40.76 -29.98 6.61
CA GLY A 627 41.86 -30.85 7.05
C GLY A 627 43.21 -30.51 6.42
N GLN A 628 43.24 -29.99 5.19
CA GLN A 628 44.47 -29.58 4.51
C GLN A 628 44.93 -28.18 4.97
N VAL A 629 44.01 -27.25 5.16
CA VAL A 629 44.26 -25.92 5.73
C VAL A 629 44.84 -26.04 7.14
N ALA A 630 44.30 -26.93 7.98
CA ALA A 630 44.78 -27.18 9.34
C ALA A 630 46.21 -27.75 9.42
N LEU A 631 46.76 -28.27 8.31
CA LEU A 631 48.15 -28.72 8.22
C LEU A 631 49.10 -27.60 7.74
N MET A 632 48.58 -26.46 7.31
CA MET A 632 49.31 -25.36 6.71
C MET A 632 49.32 -24.08 7.56
N VAL A 633 48.34 -23.94 8.45
CA VAL A 633 48.21 -22.92 9.51
C VAL A 633 48.68 -23.52 10.82
#